data_AF-C6JSP4-F1
#
_entry.id   AF-C6JSP4-F1
#
_cell.length_a   1.000
_cell.length_b   1.000
_cell.length_c   1.000
_cell.angle_alpha   90.00
_cell.angle_beta   90.00
_cell.angle_gamma   90.00
#
_symmetry.space_group_name_H-M   'P 1'
#
loop_
_entity.id
_entity.type
_entity.pdbx_description
1 polymer ?
#
loop_
_entity_poly.entity_id
_entity_poly.type
_entity_poly.pdbx_seq_one_letter_code
_entity_poly.pdbx_strand_id
1 'polypeptide(L)' 'MVKAVGVVVALALAMVVAMSVGGVSANCNIALLAVCKTAVIGGLKPTVTCCSILRAQEACMCKYQKDP' A
#
# COMPACT_ATOMS: atom_id res chain seq x y z
N MET A 1 11.78 1.85 36.64
CA MET A 1 12.12 1.08 35.42
C MET A 1 10.96 0.92 34.45
N VAL A 2 9.75 0.51 34.90
CA VAL A 2 8.61 0.22 33.98
C VAL A 2 8.15 1.43 33.14
N LYS A 3 8.23 2.63 33.72
CA LYS A 3 7.76 3.88 33.11
C LYS A 3 8.66 4.36 31.97
N ALA A 4 9.97 4.14 32.08
CA ALA A 4 10.93 4.42 31.02
C ALA A 4 10.79 3.41 29.87
N VAL A 5 10.64 2.11 30.20
CA VAL A 5 10.41 1.05 29.21
C VAL A 5 9.12 1.29 28.40
N GLY A 6 8.03 1.70 29.07
CA GLY A 6 6.78 2.03 28.39
C GLY A 6 6.90 3.17 27.38
N VAL A 7 7.65 4.22 27.71
CA VAL A 7 7.90 5.35 26.79
C VAL A 7 8.74 4.90 25.61
N VAL A 8 9.78 4.09 25.81
CA VAL A 8 10.65 3.61 24.72
C VAL A 8 9.86 2.73 23.76
N VAL A 9 9.00 1.84 24.27
CA VAL A 9 8.13 0.98 23.44
C VAL A 9 7.13 1.83 22.66
N ALA A 10 6.45 2.79 23.30
CA ALA A 10 5.50 3.67 22.61
C ALA A 10 6.17 4.49 21.49
N LEU A 11 7.39 5.00 21.74
CA LEU A 11 8.15 5.75 20.74
C LEU A 11 8.58 4.86 19.56
N ALA A 12 8.99 3.62 19.83
CA ALA A 12 9.35 2.65 18.79
C ALA A 12 8.14 2.28 17.92
N LEU A 13 6.96 2.06 18.51
CA LEU A 13 5.73 1.82 17.74
C LEU A 13 5.33 3.03 16.88
N ALA A 14 5.44 4.24 17.41
CA ALA A 14 5.15 5.46 16.66
C ALA A 14 6.08 5.64 15.44
N MET A 15 7.36 5.30 15.59
CA MET A 15 8.34 5.35 14.50
C MET A 15 8.02 4.33 13.39
N VAL A 16 7.65 3.09 13.74
CA VAL A 16 7.26 2.07 12.75
C VAL A 16 6.05 2.53 11.94
N VAL A 17 5.04 3.11 12.59
CA VAL A 17 3.85 3.65 11.89
C VAL A 17 4.21 4.82 10.98
N ALA A 18 5.12 5.71 11.41
CA ALA A 18 5.58 6.84 10.60
C ALA A 18 6.39 6.39 9.36
N MET A 19 7.11 5.28 9.44
CA MET A 19 7.83 4.71 8.29
C MET A 19 6.88 4.05 7.28
N SER A 20 5.73 3.54 7.73
CA SER A 20 4.72 2.92 6.86
C SER A 20 3.95 3.92 5.99
N VAL A 21 3.89 5.19 6.39
CA VAL A 21 3.20 6.25 5.60
C VAL A 21 4.10 6.86 4.52
N GLY A 22 5.40 6.61 4.60
CA GLY A 22 6.40 7.02 3.61
C GLY A 22 6.70 5.90 2.64
N GLY A 23 5.70 5.43 1.89
CA GLY A 23 5.97 4.66 0.69
C GLY A 23 6.89 5.50 -0.20
N VAL A 24 7.98 4.90 -0.71
CA VAL A 24 8.68 5.39 -1.90
C VAL A 24 7.63 6.01 -2.81
N SER A 25 7.84 7.23 -3.29
CA SER A 25 6.96 7.88 -4.26
C SER A 25 6.91 7.03 -5.52
N ALA A 26 6.15 5.94 -5.46
CA ALA A 26 5.68 5.20 -6.58
C ALA A 26 4.89 6.24 -7.35
N ASN A 27 5.21 6.38 -8.63
CA ASN A 27 4.45 7.23 -9.53
C ASN A 27 3.04 6.63 -9.65
N CYS A 28 2.17 6.97 -8.70
CA CYS A 28 0.84 6.39 -8.56
C CYS A 28 0.02 6.80 -9.77
N ASN A 29 -0.20 5.87 -10.69
CA ASN A 29 -0.97 6.09 -11.90
C ASN A 29 -2.10 5.07 -11.98
N ILE A 30 -3.30 5.47 -11.57
CA ILE A 30 -4.44 4.55 -11.49
C ILE A 30 -4.88 4.04 -12.87
N ALA A 31 -4.60 4.79 -13.95
CA ALA A 31 -4.96 4.36 -15.29
C ALA A 31 -4.27 3.03 -15.69
N LEU A 32 -3.10 2.72 -15.11
CA LEU A 32 -2.43 1.44 -15.31
C LEU A 32 -3.24 0.24 -14.79
N LEU A 33 -4.11 0.43 -13.79
CA LEU A 33 -4.99 -0.64 -13.28
C LEU A 33 -6.11 -1.02 -14.25
N ALA A 34 -6.32 -0.27 -15.34
CA ALA A 34 -7.31 -0.61 -16.36
C ALA A 34 -7.10 -2.02 -16.94
N VAL A 35 -5.86 -2.51 -17.02
CA VAL A 35 -5.55 -3.88 -17.47
C VAL A 35 -6.12 -4.96 -16.54
N CYS A 36 -6.39 -4.61 -15.28
CA CYS A 36 -6.94 -5.52 -14.27
C CYS A 36 -8.47 -5.54 -14.27
N LYS A 37 -9.15 -4.75 -15.11
CA LYS A 37 -10.61 -4.60 -15.11
C LYS A 37 -11.35 -5.95 -15.19
N THR A 38 -10.89 -6.87 -16.05
CA THR A 38 -11.52 -8.18 -16.23
C THR A 38 -11.39 -9.07 -15.00
N ALA A 39 -10.31 -8.93 -14.24
CA ALA A 39 -10.11 -9.64 -12.98
C ALA A 39 -10.91 -9.01 -11.83
N VAL A 40 -10.89 -7.68 -11.71
CA VAL A 40 -11.54 -6.95 -10.62
C VAL A 40 -13.07 -6.93 -10.77
N ILE A 41 -13.58 -6.63 -11.96
CA ILE A 41 -15.02 -6.52 -12.21
C ILE A 41 -15.60 -7.89 -12.60
N GLY A 42 -14.88 -8.64 -13.44
CA GLY A 42 -15.35 -9.91 -13.98
C GLY A 42 -15.04 -11.13 -13.11
N GLY A 43 -14.27 -10.98 -12.02
CA GLY A 43 -13.87 -12.08 -11.16
C GLY A 43 -12.94 -13.11 -11.83
N LEU A 44 -12.39 -12.79 -13.00
CA LEU A 44 -11.48 -13.66 -13.74
C LEU A 44 -10.10 -13.72 -13.09
N LYS A 45 -9.34 -14.77 -13.39
CA LYS A 45 -7.94 -14.85 -12.98
C LYS A 45 -7.13 -13.67 -13.57
N PRO A 46 -6.38 -12.91 -12.76
CA PRO A 46 -5.55 -11.82 -13.25
C PRO A 46 -4.42 -12.33 -14.14
N THR A 47 -4.09 -11.54 -15.17
CA THR A 47 -2.96 -11.79 -16.05
C THR A 47 -1.64 -11.48 -15.34
N VAL A 48 -0.54 -12.03 -15.85
CA VAL A 48 0.81 -11.74 -15.32
C VAL A 48 1.11 -10.24 -15.35
N THR A 49 0.67 -9.54 -16.40
CA THR A 49 0.81 -8.09 -16.53
C THR A 49 0.03 -7.34 -15.45
N CYS A 50 -1.22 -7.72 -15.20
CA CYS A 50 -2.02 -7.13 -14.13
C CYS A 50 -1.35 -7.33 -12.76
N CYS A 51 -0.87 -8.53 -12.44
CA CYS A 51 -0.17 -8.78 -11.17
C CYS A 51 1.12 -7.95 -11.03
N SER A 52 1.87 -7.79 -12.13
CA SER A 52 3.11 -7.00 -12.13
C SER A 52 2.83 -5.52 -11.83
N ILE A 53 1.78 -4.97 -12.44
CA ILE A 53 1.34 -3.59 -12.21
C ILE A 53 0.77 -3.42 -10.79
N LEU A 54 -0.05 -4.35 -10.31
CA LEU A 54 -0.59 -4.32 -8.94
C LEU A 54 0.52 -4.31 -7.90
N ARG A 55 1.54 -5.16 -8.05
CA ARG A 55 2.71 -5.16 -7.16
C ARG A 55 3.48 -3.84 -7.21
N ALA A 56 3.68 -3.28 -8.40
CA ALA A 56 4.37 -2.00 -8.55
C ALA A 56 3.60 -0.84 -7.89
N GLN A 57 2.28 -0.98 -7.72
CA GLN A 57 1.39 0.04 -7.17
C GLN A 57 0.86 -0.30 -5.77
N GLU A 58 1.42 -1.31 -5.09
CA GLU A 58 0.95 -1.76 -3.78
C GLU A 58 0.90 -0.62 -2.76
N ALA A 59 1.93 0.23 -2.73
CA ALA A 59 1.99 1.41 -1.87
C ALA A 59 0.90 2.46 -2.18
N CYS A 60 0.35 2.47 -3.39
CA CYS A 60 -0.71 3.39 -3.83
C CYS A 60 -2.13 2.87 -3.53
N MET A 61 -2.30 1.59 -3.16
CA MET A 61 -3.62 0.99 -2.96
C MET A 61 -4.43 1.72 -1.87
N CYS A 62 -3.78 2.10 -0.76
CA CYS A 62 -4.43 2.87 0.30
C CYS A 62 -4.81 4.29 -0.14
N LYS A 63 -4.09 4.87 -1.12
CA LYS A 63 -4.44 6.17 -1.70
C LYS A 63 -5.67 6.04 -2.59
N TYR A 64 -5.68 5.08 -3.51
CA TYR A 64 -6.83 4.82 -4.40
C TYR A 64 -8.10 4.46 -3.64
N GLN A 65 -8.00 3.87 -2.46
CA GLN A 65 -9.18 3.60 -1.62
C GLN A 65 -9.77 4.87 -1.00
N LYS A 66 -8.93 5.87 -0.70
CA LYS A 66 -9.36 7.15 -0.09
C LYS A 66 -9.76 8.18 -1.13
N ASP A 67 -9.09 8.18 -2.27
CA ASP A 67 -9.27 9.10 -3.39
C ASP A 67 -9.13 8.28 -4.70
N PRO A 68 -10.22 7.63 -5.15
CA PRO A 68 -10.24 6.74 -6.30
C PRO A 68 -10.13 7.47 -7.65
#